data_AF-A0A2D4MM36-F1
#
_entry.id   AF-A0A2D4MM36-F1
#
_cell.length_a   1.000
_cell.length_b   1.000
_cell.length_c   1.000
_cell.angle_alpha   90.00
_cell.angle_beta   90.00
_cell.angle_gamma   90.00
#
_symmetry.space_group_name_H-M   'P 1'
#
loop_
_entity.id
_entity.type
_entity.pdbx_description
1 polymer ?
#
loop_
_entity_poly.entity_id
_entity_poly.type
_entity_poly.pdbx_seq_one_letter_code
_entity_poly.pdbx_strand_id
1 'polypeptide(L)'
;DFDSTNPFTTNFKPKNMLLSSLNVNSENSEEFQKTMDGNPFDAATGYRNLTYEEVLQELMKHKEQLKKKDTHIRELEDYIDNLLVRVMEETPSILRVPYEPSWRAGKFSKT
;
A
#
# COMPACT_ATOMS: atom_id res chain seq x y z
N ASP A 1 -8.72 22.86 -12.12
CA ASP A 1 -7.59 23.35 -11.31
C ASP A 1 -7.14 22.26 -10.36
N PHE A 2 -6.03 21.58 -10.72
CA PHE A 2 -5.40 20.56 -9.89
C PHE A 2 -4.35 21.30 -9.05
N ASP A 3 -4.54 21.32 -7.73
CA ASP A 3 -3.68 22.07 -6.82
C ASP A 3 -2.32 21.37 -6.70
N SER A 4 -1.34 21.87 -7.48
CA SER A 4 0.05 21.37 -7.56
C SER A 4 0.85 21.59 -6.27
N THR A 5 0.22 22.09 -5.22
CA THR A 5 0.86 22.46 -3.95
C THR A 5 0.85 21.32 -2.93
N ASN A 6 0.17 20.21 -3.20
CA ASN A 6 0.15 19.08 -2.27
C ASN A 6 1.35 18.14 -2.51
N PRO A 7 2.35 18.11 -1.59
CA PRO A 7 3.54 17.28 -1.78
C PRO A 7 3.27 15.77 -1.69
N PHE A 8 2.06 15.37 -1.25
CA PHE A 8 1.65 13.97 -1.19
C PHE A 8 0.91 13.48 -2.44
N THR A 9 0.53 14.36 -3.37
CA THR A 9 -0.07 13.93 -4.64
C THR A 9 1.05 13.52 -5.58
N THR A 10 1.59 12.31 -5.40
CA THR A 10 2.45 11.72 -6.42
C THR A 10 1.58 11.45 -7.66
N ASN A 11 2.10 11.75 -8.85
CA ASN A 11 1.52 11.30 -10.12
C ASN A 11 1.65 9.78 -10.20
N PHE A 12 0.83 9.04 -9.45
CA PHE A 12 0.80 7.60 -9.48
C PHE A 12 0.07 7.18 -10.76
N LYS A 13 0.82 7.08 -11.86
CA LYS A 13 0.37 6.34 -13.03
C LYS A 13 0.46 4.86 -12.63
N PRO A 14 -0.65 4.12 -12.51
CA PRO A 14 -0.59 2.70 -12.21
C PRO A 14 0.12 2.01 -13.38
N LYS A 15 1.43 1.83 -13.27
CA LYS A 15 2.15 0.85 -14.06
C LYS A 15 1.93 -0.46 -13.33
N ASN A 16 1.16 -1.35 -13.94
CA ASN A 16 0.87 -2.72 -13.50
C ASN A 16 1.95 -3.22 -12.54
N MET A 17 1.65 -3.20 -11.24
CA MET A 17 2.58 -3.71 -10.26
C MET A 17 2.59 -5.23 -10.39
N LEU A 18 3.65 -5.72 -11.01
CA LEU A 18 4.08 -7.10 -10.88
C LEU A 18 4.31 -7.35 -9.38
N LEU A 19 3.40 -8.12 -8.78
CA LEU A 19 3.46 -8.62 -7.42
C LEU A 19 4.82 -9.31 -7.21
N SER A 20 5.73 -8.61 -6.56
CA SER A 20 7.04 -9.14 -6.20
C SER A 20 7.11 -9.28 -4.68
N SER A 21 6.78 -10.49 -4.22
CA SER A 21 7.43 -11.21 -3.13
C SER A 21 7.59 -10.49 -1.77
N LEU A 22 6.54 -10.51 -0.97
CA LEU A 22 6.67 -10.58 0.49
C LEU A 22 6.23 -11.99 0.90
N ASN A 23 7.23 -12.85 1.09
CA ASN A 23 7.07 -14.23 1.55
C ASN A 23 6.64 -14.23 3.02
N VAL A 24 5.32 -14.34 3.26
CA VAL A 24 4.75 -14.80 4.52
C VAL A 24 4.20 -16.19 4.28
N ASN A 25 4.92 -17.19 4.78
CA ASN A 25 4.50 -18.59 4.73
C ASN A 25 3.15 -18.72 5.46
N SER A 26 2.07 -18.82 4.71
CA SER A 26 0.77 -19.28 5.19
C SER A 26 0.43 -20.52 4.40
N GLU A 27 0.77 -21.67 4.98
CA GLU A 27 0.57 -22.97 4.37
C GLU A 27 -0.92 -23.33 4.36
N ASN A 28 -1.61 -22.93 3.29
CA ASN A 28 -2.70 -23.71 2.68
C ASN A 28 -3.22 -23.04 1.40
N SER A 29 -3.70 -23.88 0.49
CA SER A 29 -4.38 -23.61 -0.79
C SER A 29 -3.49 -23.22 -1.98
N GLU A 30 -2.80 -24.24 -2.51
CA GLU A 30 -2.67 -24.44 -3.96
C GLU A 30 -4.06 -24.32 -4.62
N GLU A 31 -4.09 -23.81 -5.85
CA GLU A 31 -5.27 -23.61 -6.71
C GLU A 31 -6.11 -22.35 -6.41
N PHE A 32 -5.69 -21.19 -6.91
CA PHE A 32 -6.54 -20.16 -7.57
C PHE A 32 -5.66 -19.02 -8.10
N GLN A 33 -4.65 -19.37 -8.89
CA GLN A 33 -3.95 -18.41 -9.76
C GLN A 33 -4.45 -18.56 -11.18
N LYS A 34 -5.70 -18.18 -11.44
CA LYS A 34 -6.15 -17.97 -12.81
C LYS A 34 -7.22 -16.89 -12.85
N THR A 35 -6.92 -15.81 -13.57
CA THR A 35 -7.77 -14.66 -13.92
C THR A 35 -7.84 -13.52 -12.90
N MET A 36 -6.80 -12.68 -12.85
CA MET A 36 -6.96 -11.26 -12.46
C MET A 36 -6.22 -10.36 -13.44
N ASP A 37 -6.63 -10.42 -14.71
CA ASP A 37 -6.30 -9.40 -15.73
C ASP A 37 -7.59 -8.74 -16.29
N GLY A 38 -8.72 -8.88 -15.59
CA GLY A 38 -10.02 -8.36 -16.01
C GLY A 38 -10.33 -6.97 -15.46
N ASN A 39 -10.81 -6.08 -16.34
CA ASN A 39 -11.41 -4.78 -16.04
C ASN A 39 -12.23 -4.82 -14.73
N PRO A 40 -12.10 -3.88 -13.77
CA PRO A 40 -12.83 -3.92 -12.49
C PRO A 40 -14.38 -3.91 -12.62
N PHE A 41 -14.92 -3.56 -13.80
CA PHE A 41 -16.35 -3.71 -14.13
C PHE A 41 -16.78 -5.16 -14.41
N ASP A 42 -15.84 -6.08 -14.60
CA ASP A 42 -16.08 -7.50 -14.90
C ASP A 42 -16.06 -8.39 -13.64
N ALA A 43 -15.97 -7.80 -12.44
CA ALA A 43 -16.04 -8.54 -11.18
C ALA A 43 -17.35 -9.36 -11.07
N ALA A 44 -18.45 -8.84 -11.62
CA ALA A 44 -19.73 -9.54 -11.69
C ALA A 44 -19.66 -10.87 -12.47
N THR A 45 -18.76 -10.97 -13.47
CA THR A 45 -18.55 -12.21 -14.22
C THR A 45 -17.93 -13.30 -13.35
N GLY A 46 -17.08 -12.93 -12.38
CA GLY A 46 -16.52 -13.86 -11.40
C GLY A 46 -17.57 -14.48 -10.46
N TYR A 47 -18.69 -13.78 -10.23
CA TYR A 47 -19.76 -14.24 -9.35
C TYR A 47 -20.89 -15.00 -10.07
N ARG A 48 -20.92 -15.00 -11.42
CA ARG A 48 -22.04 -15.60 -12.19
C ARG A 48 -22.22 -17.11 -11.97
N ASN A 49 -21.15 -17.81 -11.61
CA ASN A 49 -21.18 -19.26 -11.41
C ASN A 49 -21.37 -19.65 -9.93
N LEU A 50 -21.47 -18.67 -9.02
CA LEU A 50 -21.65 -18.90 -7.60
C LEU A 50 -23.13 -18.93 -7.22
N THR A 51 -23.44 -19.70 -6.21
CA THR A 51 -24.73 -19.67 -5.51
C THR A 51 -24.85 -18.41 -4.65
N TYR A 52 -26.08 -18.05 -4.27
CA TYR A 52 -26.33 -16.91 -3.39
C TYR A 52 -25.56 -17.00 -2.07
N GLU A 53 -25.48 -18.20 -1.49
CA GLU A 53 -24.78 -18.44 -0.23
C GLU A 53 -23.27 -18.22 -0.36
N GLU A 54 -22.67 -18.69 -1.46
CA GLU A 54 -21.23 -18.51 -1.72
C GLU A 54 -20.88 -17.02 -1.90
N VAL A 55 -21.72 -16.26 -2.61
CA VAL A 55 -21.55 -14.80 -2.74
C VAL A 55 -21.67 -14.11 -1.38
N LEU A 56 -22.61 -14.53 -0.53
CA LEU A 56 -22.77 -13.98 0.81
C LEU A 56 -21.55 -14.26 1.69
N GLN A 57 -21.03 -15.49 1.67
CA GLN A 57 -19.83 -15.88 2.39
C GLN A 57 -18.61 -15.07 1.94
N GLU A 58 -18.45 -14.87 0.64
CA GLU A 58 -17.35 -14.08 0.09
C GLU A 58 -17.46 -12.60 0.47
N LEU A 59 -18.67 -12.04 0.45
CA LEU A 59 -18.91 -10.68 0.93
C LEU A 59 -18.53 -10.52 2.42
N MET A 60 -18.87 -11.49 3.27
CA MET A 60 -18.48 -11.47 4.68
C MET A 60 -16.95 -11.53 4.86
N LYS A 61 -16.27 -12.37 4.07
CA LYS A 61 -14.80 -12.45 4.04
C LYS A 61 -14.18 -11.11 3.63
N HIS A 62 -14.68 -10.47 2.56
CA HIS A 62 -14.18 -9.17 2.12
C HIS A 62 -14.40 -8.07 3.16
N LYS A 63 -15.55 -8.07 3.84
CA LYS A 63 -15.82 -7.14 4.94
C LYS A 63 -14.82 -7.29 6.10
N GLU A 64 -14.47 -8.52 6.46
CA GLU A 64 -13.46 -8.77 7.50
C GLU A 64 -12.06 -8.32 7.03
N GLN A 65 -11.71 -8.63 5.78
CA GLN A 65 -10.43 -8.19 5.20
C GLN A 65 -10.32 -6.67 5.17
N LEU A 66 -11.40 -5.95 4.81
CA LEU A 66 -11.43 -4.49 4.81
C LEU A 66 -11.18 -3.95 6.23
N LYS A 67 -11.85 -4.51 7.25
CA LYS A 67 -11.63 -4.13 8.65
C LYS A 67 -10.17 -4.35 9.09
N LYS A 68 -9.54 -5.44 8.65
CA LYS A 68 -8.11 -5.71 8.92
C LYS A 68 -7.22 -4.67 8.24
N LYS A 69 -7.50 -4.31 6.99
CA LYS A 69 -6.77 -3.27 6.25
C LYS A 69 -6.92 -1.90 6.92
N ASP A 70 -8.13 -1.51 7.34
CA ASP A 70 -8.36 -0.23 8.03
C ASP A 70 -7.66 -0.16 9.39
N THR A 71 -7.53 -1.31 10.07
CA THR A 71 -6.74 -1.40 11.31
C THR A 71 -5.27 -1.23 11.02
N HIS A 72 -4.77 -1.91 9.99
CA HIS A 72 -3.37 -1.81 9.60
C HIS A 72 -2.99 -0.41 9.10
N ILE A 73 -3.89 0.29 8.39
CA ILE A 73 -3.69 1.68 8.00
C ILE A 73 -3.47 2.55 9.24
N ARG A 74 -4.34 2.42 10.26
CA ARG A 74 -4.20 3.18 11.51
C ARG A 74 -2.90 2.86 12.25
N GLU A 75 -2.49 1.60 12.29
CA GLU A 75 -1.19 1.21 12.88
C GLU A 75 0.00 1.86 12.14
N LEU A 76 -0.08 1.95 10.81
CA LEU A 76 0.94 2.62 10.01
C LEU A 76 0.91 4.14 10.19
N GLU A 77 -0.27 4.74 10.32
CA GLU A 77 -0.44 6.17 10.63
C GLU A 77 0.17 6.49 12.00
N ASP A 78 -0.17 5.70 13.04
CA ASP A 78 0.42 5.84 14.38
C ASP A 78 1.95 5.67 14.34
N TYR A 79 2.45 4.72 13.53
CA TYR A 79 3.89 4.53 13.34
C TYR A 79 4.55 5.76 12.68
N ILE A 80 3.91 6.32 11.64
CA ILE A 80 4.37 7.54 10.97
C ILE A 80 4.42 8.69 11.98
N ASP A 81 3.35 8.92 12.74
CA ASP A 81 3.29 10.02 13.72
C ASP A 81 4.39 9.89 14.80
N ASN A 82 4.57 8.69 15.36
CA ASN A 82 5.62 8.42 16.35
C ASN A 82 7.05 8.57 15.78
N LEU A 83 7.25 8.24 14.50
CA LEU A 83 8.53 8.45 13.85
C LEU A 83 8.76 9.94 13.54
N LEU A 84 7.72 10.65 13.10
CA LEU A 84 7.80 12.06 12.77
C LEU A 84 8.17 12.92 13.98
N VAL A 85 7.65 12.61 15.17
CA VAL A 85 8.05 13.32 16.42
C VAL A 85 9.57 13.26 16.61
N ARG A 86 10.16 12.05 16.55
CA ARG A 86 11.62 11.87 16.70
C ARG A 86 12.41 12.59 15.61
N VAL A 87 11.94 12.50 14.37
CA VAL A 87 12.57 13.19 13.23
C VAL A 87 12.55 14.70 13.41
N MET A 88 11.42 15.27 13.85
CA MET A 88 11.25 16.70 14.06
C MET A 88 12.15 17.22 15.18
N GLU A 89 12.42 16.41 16.20
CA GLU A 89 13.32 16.74 17.31
C GLU A 89 14.80 16.59 16.95
N GLU A 90 15.18 15.49 16.28
CA GLU A 90 16.58 15.13 16.05
C GLU A 90 17.14 15.66 14.72
N THR A 91 16.44 15.45 13.61
CA THR A 91 16.94 15.75 12.26
C THR A 91 15.84 16.30 11.34
N PRO A 92 15.30 17.50 11.61
CA PRO A 92 14.14 18.03 10.89
C PRO A 92 14.40 18.29 9.40
N SER A 93 15.67 18.37 8.97
CA SER A 93 16.04 18.61 7.56
C SER A 93 15.54 17.54 6.59
N ILE A 94 15.30 16.30 7.05
CA ILE A 94 14.81 15.22 6.18
C ILE A 94 13.35 15.39 5.77
N LEU A 95 12.60 16.26 6.43
CA LEU A 95 11.22 16.60 6.10
C LEU A 95 11.11 17.77 5.12
N ARG A 96 12.24 18.35 4.67
CA ARG A 96 12.25 19.48 3.73
C ARG A 96 11.74 19.04 2.35
N VAL A 97 10.92 19.88 1.72
CA VAL A 97 10.46 19.71 0.33
C VAL A 97 10.89 20.95 -0.48
N PRO A 98 11.72 20.82 -1.54
CA PRO A 98 12.40 19.60 -1.99
C PRO A 98 13.43 19.12 -0.96
N TYR A 99 13.65 17.80 -0.92
CA TYR A 99 14.63 17.20 -0.03
C TYR A 99 16.04 17.62 -0.44
N GLU A 100 16.74 18.29 0.46
CA GLU A 100 18.17 18.63 0.32
C GLU A 100 18.96 17.82 1.36
N PRO A 101 19.77 16.83 0.91
CA PRO A 101 20.58 16.05 1.83
C PRO A 101 21.54 16.95 2.61
N SER A 102 21.57 16.81 3.94
CA SER A 102 22.60 17.50 4.73
C SER A 102 23.96 16.84 4.44
N TRP A 103 24.91 17.62 3.93
CA TRP A 103 26.27 17.21 3.52
C TRP A 103 27.17 16.73 4.68
N ARG A 104 26.58 16.42 5.84
CA ARG A 104 27.27 15.89 7.04
C ARG A 104 27.10 14.39 7.24
N ALA A 105 26.25 13.71 6.48
CA ALA A 105 26.22 12.25 6.44
C ALA A 105 27.24 11.72 5.41
N GLY A 106 28.39 11.27 5.89
CA GLY A 106 29.33 10.43 5.12
C GLY A 106 30.03 11.13 3.96
N LYS A 107 31.12 11.84 4.27
CA LYS A 107 32.15 12.13 3.27
C LYS A 107 32.78 10.81 2.81
N PHE A 108 32.26 10.19 1.76
CA PHE A 108 33.08 9.27 0.97
C PHE A 108 33.97 10.14 0.09
N SER A 109 35.19 10.41 0.56
CA SER A 109 36.26 10.89 -0.31
C SER A 109 36.37 9.89 -1.45
N LYS A 110 36.00 10.30 -2.66
CA LYS A 110 36.38 9.58 -3.88
C LYS A 110 37.88 9.77 -4.05
N THR A 111 38.65 8.78 -3.63
CA THR A 111 40.02 8.52 -4.11
C THR A 111 39.97 7.33 -5.03
#